data_AF-A0A815ZWY6-F1
#
_entry.id   AF-A0A815ZWY6-F1
#
_cell.length_a   1.000
_cell.length_b   1.000
_cell.length_c   1.000
_cell.angle_alpha   90.00
_cell.angle_beta   90.00
_cell.angle_gamma   90.00
#
_symmetry.space_group_name_H-M   'P 1'
#
loop_
_entity.id
_entity.type
_entity.pdbx_description
1 polymer ?
#
loop_
_entity_poly.entity_id
_entity_poly.type
_entity_poly.pdbx_seq_one_letter_code
_entity_poly.pdbx_strand_id
1 'polypeptide(L)'
;MELTPFVCIAQDYIQGKIVDDLRLRQAILELPDNKTEHLPGYLPLAPGMPVLLTENVASEIGLSNGTRGIFRRFVYDESPEDVRYQDKNFPPNTKFITQPKYALVEFSGCKLDDKLAELQSKIVPIAISEQTFLFDAKELLPGNLAKAAKINKKTTKLSVKRKAFLLTPTYSMTTYKSQGQTLDKIIVDLVMPPDPIELASVYVPLSRVKRLDDLLIIRSFEFATLQVKPSTTQIEELKRLDRIAQNTRKRSQFIV
;
A
#
# COMPACT_ATOMS: atom_id res chain seq x y z
N MET A 1 1.46 14.87 -25.30
CA MET A 1 0.12 14.77 -24.69
C MET A 1 0.31 15.10 -23.22
N GLU A 2 -0.28 16.18 -22.72
CA GLU A 2 -0.15 16.56 -21.31
C GLU A 2 -0.83 15.50 -20.44
N LEU A 3 -0.08 14.89 -19.53
CA LEU A 3 -0.63 13.97 -18.53
C LEU A 3 -1.47 14.77 -17.54
N THR A 4 -2.78 14.49 -17.48
CA THR A 4 -3.66 15.01 -16.44
C THR A 4 -3.61 14.06 -15.24
N PRO A 5 -3.08 14.49 -14.08
CA PRO A 5 -3.13 13.69 -12.88
C PRO A 5 -4.55 13.71 -12.29
N PHE A 6 -4.89 12.61 -11.62
CA PHE A 6 -6.14 12.41 -10.94
C PHE A 6 -5.89 12.14 -9.47
N VAL A 7 -6.77 12.58 -8.60
CA VAL A 7 -6.80 12.15 -7.20
C VAL A 7 -8.19 11.60 -6.92
N CYS A 8 -8.29 10.29 -6.73
CA CYS A 8 -9.52 9.68 -6.25
C CYS A 8 -9.60 9.87 -4.73
N ILE A 9 -10.57 10.65 -4.28
CA ILE A 9 -10.84 10.90 -2.86
C ILE A 9 -11.79 9.81 -2.36
N ALA A 10 -11.42 9.17 -1.27
CA ALA A 10 -12.25 8.17 -0.62
C ALA A 10 -13.58 8.77 -0.13
N GLN A 11 -14.60 7.92 -0.04
CA GLN A 11 -15.87 8.30 0.57
C GLN A 11 -16.01 7.66 1.95
N ASP A 12 -16.12 8.50 2.96
CA ASP A 12 -16.23 8.07 4.36
C ASP A 12 -17.66 8.28 4.87
N TYR A 13 -18.16 7.28 5.61
CA TYR A 13 -19.50 7.26 6.18
C TYR A 13 -19.46 6.96 7.68
N ILE A 14 -20.25 7.71 8.45
CA ILE A 14 -20.46 7.50 9.89
C ILE A 14 -21.95 7.23 10.10
N GLN A 15 -22.28 6.11 10.74
CA GLN A 15 -23.68 5.71 11.00
C GLN A 15 -24.56 5.74 9.72
N GLY A 16 -23.96 5.37 8.57
CA GLY A 16 -24.63 5.34 7.27
C GLY A 16 -24.77 6.70 6.58
N LYS A 17 -24.31 7.80 7.17
CA LYS A 17 -24.32 9.14 6.56
C LYS A 17 -22.93 9.50 6.06
N ILE A 18 -22.86 10.13 4.89
CA ILE A 18 -21.59 10.67 4.36
C ILE A 18 -21.02 11.70 5.34
N VAL A 19 -19.70 11.69 5.54
CA VAL A 19 -19.03 12.70 6.36
C VAL A 19 -18.96 14.01 5.59
N ASP A 20 -19.79 14.98 6.00
CA ASP A 20 -19.97 16.28 5.37
C ASP A 20 -19.16 17.40 6.04
N ASP A 21 -18.92 17.29 7.35
CA ASP A 21 -18.06 18.24 8.09
C ASP A 21 -16.64 18.27 7.50
N LEU A 22 -16.25 19.43 6.99
CA LEU A 22 -15.00 19.62 6.25
C LEU A 22 -13.76 19.22 7.07
N ARG A 23 -13.73 19.58 8.35
CA ARG A 23 -12.58 19.32 9.23
C ARG A 23 -12.46 17.85 9.57
N LEU A 24 -13.59 17.23 9.92
CA LEU A 24 -13.65 15.81 10.22
C LEU A 24 -13.31 14.98 8.97
N ARG A 25 -13.87 15.34 7.81
CA ARG A 25 -13.56 14.71 6.54
C ARG A 25 -12.07 14.78 6.21
N GLN A 26 -11.47 15.97 6.31
CA GLN A 26 -10.03 16.13 6.07
C GLN A 26 -9.20 15.26 7.04
N ALA A 27 -9.52 15.30 8.34
CA ALA A 27 -8.81 14.52 9.35
C ALA A 27 -8.90 13.01 9.10
N ILE A 28 -10.06 12.51 8.65
CA ILE A 28 -10.25 11.10 8.31
C ILE A 28 -9.48 10.73 7.03
N LEU A 29 -9.50 11.58 5.99
CA LEU A 29 -8.80 11.34 4.73
C LEU A 29 -7.27 11.35 4.89
N GLU A 30 -6.75 12.13 5.83
CA GLU A 30 -5.32 12.23 6.16
C GLU A 30 -4.83 11.14 7.13
N LEU A 31 -5.72 10.24 7.59
CA LEU A 31 -5.31 9.11 8.41
C LEU A 31 -4.31 8.22 7.66
N PRO A 32 -3.25 7.74 8.32
CA PRO A 32 -2.34 6.75 7.75
C PRO A 32 -3.07 5.48 7.30
N ASP A 33 -2.71 4.95 6.13
CA ASP A 33 -3.33 3.77 5.53
C ASP A 33 -3.35 2.54 6.46
N ASN A 34 -2.35 2.39 7.34
CA ASN A 34 -2.30 1.30 8.31
C ASN A 34 -3.35 1.41 9.43
N LYS A 35 -4.01 2.56 9.57
CA LYS A 35 -5.16 2.77 10.47
C LYS A 35 -6.51 2.67 9.76
N THR A 36 -6.52 2.48 8.44
CA THR A 36 -7.72 2.52 7.61
C THR A 36 -7.88 1.25 6.77
N GLU A 37 -7.46 0.09 7.31
CA GLU A 37 -7.48 -1.21 6.63
C GLU A 37 -6.80 -1.15 5.25
N HIS A 38 -5.72 -0.38 5.14
CA HIS A 38 -4.95 -0.17 3.91
C HIS A 38 -5.73 0.50 2.75
N LEU A 39 -6.86 1.14 3.05
CA LEU A 39 -7.59 1.99 2.11
C LEU A 39 -7.14 3.45 2.21
N PRO A 40 -6.50 4.00 1.16
CA PRO A 40 -6.02 5.38 1.18
C PRO A 40 -7.17 6.37 1.17
N GLY A 41 -7.01 7.51 1.85
CA GLY A 41 -7.95 8.63 1.77
C GLY A 41 -7.83 9.39 0.45
N TYR A 42 -6.60 9.58 -0.02
CA TYR A 42 -6.29 10.17 -1.33
C TYR A 42 -5.49 9.17 -2.16
N LEU A 43 -6.00 8.84 -3.34
CA LEU A 43 -5.33 7.98 -4.30
C LEU A 43 -4.90 8.78 -5.54
N PRO A 44 -3.69 9.33 -5.57
CA PRO A 44 -3.15 10.02 -6.73
C PRO A 44 -2.77 9.03 -7.83
N LEU A 45 -3.24 9.26 -9.05
CA LEU A 45 -3.01 8.39 -10.21
C LEU A 45 -2.83 9.21 -11.49
N ALA A 46 -2.09 8.65 -12.45
CA ALA A 46 -2.00 9.18 -13.80
C ALA A 46 -1.98 8.01 -14.80
N PRO A 47 -2.58 8.13 -16.00
CA PRO A 47 -2.52 7.09 -17.01
C PRO A 47 -1.07 6.65 -17.28
N GLY A 48 -0.80 5.34 -17.25
CA GLY A 48 0.54 4.78 -17.37
C GLY A 48 1.31 4.66 -16.05
N MET A 49 0.78 5.18 -14.94
CA MET A 49 1.39 5.04 -13.62
C MET A 49 1.37 3.57 -13.17
N PRO A 50 2.49 3.04 -12.65
CA PRO A 50 2.50 1.73 -12.02
C PRO A 50 1.73 1.79 -10.70
N VAL A 51 0.89 0.79 -10.47
CA VAL A 51 0.10 0.61 -9.26
C VAL A 51 0.31 -0.80 -8.68
N LEU A 52 0.02 -0.95 -7.40
CA LEU A 52 0.07 -2.21 -6.67
C LEU A 52 -1.31 -2.52 -6.08
N LEU A 53 -1.76 -3.77 -6.19
CA LEU A 53 -2.92 -4.25 -5.44
C LEU A 53 -2.58 -4.35 -3.95
N THR A 54 -3.45 -3.83 -3.09
CA THR A 54 -3.26 -3.86 -1.63
C THR A 54 -3.92 -5.05 -0.94
N GLU A 55 -4.82 -5.76 -1.63
CA GLU A 55 -5.52 -6.95 -1.16
C GLU A 55 -5.66 -7.99 -2.28
N ASN A 56 -6.13 -9.19 -1.91
CA ASN A 56 -6.44 -10.25 -2.86
C ASN A 56 -7.79 -9.94 -3.53
N VAL A 57 -7.77 -9.76 -4.85
CA VAL A 57 -8.97 -9.50 -5.63
C VAL A 57 -9.48 -10.77 -6.31
N ALA A 58 -8.58 -11.49 -6.99
CA ALA A 58 -8.90 -12.71 -7.74
C ALA A 58 -7.62 -13.54 -7.88
N SER A 59 -7.31 -14.33 -6.86
CA SER A 59 -6.02 -15.05 -6.76
C SER A 59 -5.89 -16.16 -7.81
N GLU A 60 -7.02 -16.71 -8.25
CA GLU A 60 -7.16 -17.71 -9.31
C GLU A 60 -6.58 -17.23 -10.65
N ILE A 61 -6.73 -15.93 -10.95
CA ILE A 61 -6.15 -15.29 -12.14
C ILE A 61 -4.86 -14.51 -11.82
N GLY A 62 -4.29 -14.71 -10.64
CA GLY A 62 -3.03 -14.08 -10.22
C GLY A 62 -3.16 -12.62 -9.79
N LEU A 63 -4.35 -12.16 -9.40
CA LEU A 63 -4.58 -10.82 -8.85
C LEU A 63 -4.63 -10.88 -7.32
N SER A 64 -3.45 -10.98 -6.73
CA SER A 64 -3.26 -11.03 -5.27
C SER A 64 -2.61 -9.75 -4.73
N ASN A 65 -2.58 -9.59 -3.42
CA ASN A 65 -1.86 -8.50 -2.75
C ASN A 65 -0.39 -8.45 -3.22
N GLY A 66 0.09 -7.27 -3.58
CA GLY A 66 1.44 -7.07 -4.12
C GLY A 66 1.54 -7.27 -5.64
N THR A 67 0.45 -7.60 -6.33
CA THR A 67 0.46 -7.70 -7.80
C THR A 67 0.61 -6.30 -8.40
N ARG A 68 1.61 -6.13 -9.26
CA ARG A 68 1.88 -4.88 -9.97
C ARG A 68 1.02 -4.79 -11.23
N GLY A 69 0.45 -3.62 -11.48
CA GLY A 69 -0.28 -3.30 -12.69
C GLY A 69 0.05 -1.90 -13.18
N ILE A 70 -0.49 -1.54 -14.34
CA ILE A 70 -0.40 -0.20 -14.93
C ILE A 70 -1.80 0.41 -14.95
N PHE A 71 -1.99 1.51 -14.23
CA PHE A 71 -3.25 2.23 -14.25
C PHE A 71 -3.50 2.82 -15.64
N ARG A 72 -4.68 2.59 -16.20
CA ARG A 72 -5.05 3.09 -17.54
C ARG A 72 -6.00 4.27 -17.45
N ARG A 73 -7.15 4.10 -16.78
CA ARG A 73 -8.16 5.17 -16.60
C ARG A 73 -9.21 4.77 -15.57
N PHE A 74 -9.96 5.75 -15.08
CA PHE A 74 -11.24 5.52 -14.42
C PHE A 74 -12.38 5.35 -15.43
N VAL A 75 -13.41 4.64 -15.01
CA VAL A 75 -14.72 4.57 -15.68
C VAL A 75 -15.78 5.05 -14.70
N TYR A 76 -16.81 5.73 -15.20
CA TYR A 76 -17.85 6.39 -14.42
C TYR A 76 -19.22 5.92 -14.91
N ASP A 77 -20.23 5.93 -14.03
CA ASP A 77 -21.64 5.73 -14.42
C ASP A 77 -22.23 7.00 -15.05
N GLU A 78 -21.89 8.16 -14.51
CA GLU A 78 -22.31 9.49 -14.97
C GLU A 78 -21.08 10.39 -15.24
N SER A 79 -21.26 11.60 -15.79
CA SER A 79 -20.14 12.54 -15.99
C SER A 79 -19.40 12.75 -14.66
N PRO A 80 -18.04 12.75 -14.63
CA PRO A 80 -17.30 12.92 -13.39
C PRO A 80 -17.73 14.22 -12.69
N GLU A 81 -18.17 14.12 -11.45
CA GLU A 81 -18.23 15.29 -10.57
C GLU A 81 -16.78 15.72 -10.29
N ASP A 82 -16.27 16.66 -11.10
CA ASP A 82 -15.06 17.38 -10.77
C ASP A 82 -15.34 18.19 -9.50
N VAL A 83 -14.97 17.63 -8.36
CA VAL A 83 -15.05 18.37 -7.09
C VAL A 83 -14.03 19.49 -7.19
N ARG A 84 -14.47 20.74 -7.01
CA ARG A 84 -13.58 21.89 -6.83
C ARG A 84 -12.84 21.74 -5.51
N TYR A 85 -11.85 20.85 -5.51
CA TYR A 85 -10.95 20.59 -4.42
C TYR A 85 -9.62 21.22 -4.80
N GLN A 86 -9.15 22.17 -4.00
CA GLN A 86 -7.84 22.79 -4.17
C GLN A 86 -6.98 22.36 -3.00
N ASP A 87 -5.98 21.53 -3.30
CA ASP A 87 -4.93 21.18 -2.37
C ASP A 87 -3.62 21.65 -2.97
N LYS A 88 -2.83 22.37 -2.15
CA LYS A 88 -1.55 22.95 -2.53
C LYS A 88 -0.49 21.88 -2.82
N ASN A 89 -0.71 20.65 -2.38
CA ASN A 89 0.20 19.53 -2.56
C ASN A 89 0.12 18.91 -3.97
N PHE A 90 -0.92 19.21 -4.74
CA PHE A 90 -1.12 18.65 -6.08
C PHE A 90 -0.96 19.70 -7.19
N PRO A 91 -0.48 19.31 -8.39
CA PRO A 91 -0.39 20.21 -9.53
C PRO A 91 -1.73 20.91 -9.85
N PRO A 92 -1.73 22.16 -10.36
CA PRO A 92 -2.96 22.90 -10.64
C PRO A 92 -3.92 22.23 -11.64
N ASN A 93 -3.42 21.37 -12.52
CA ASN A 93 -4.21 20.61 -13.49
C ASN A 93 -4.74 19.28 -12.95
N THR A 94 -4.64 19.03 -11.64
CA THR A 94 -5.11 17.79 -11.00
C THR A 94 -6.64 17.77 -10.95
N LYS A 95 -7.22 16.66 -11.41
CA LYS A 95 -8.66 16.40 -11.32
C LYS A 95 -8.97 15.58 -10.06
N PHE A 96 -9.85 16.08 -9.21
CA PHE A 96 -10.29 15.40 -8.01
C PHE A 96 -11.61 14.69 -8.25
N ILE A 97 -11.63 13.39 -7.98
CA ILE A 97 -12.74 12.49 -8.30
C ILE A 97 -13.23 11.83 -7.01
N THR A 98 -14.53 11.74 -6.81
CA THR A 98 -15.14 11.09 -5.63
C THR A 98 -15.97 9.84 -5.94
N GLN A 99 -16.39 9.65 -7.19
CA GLN A 99 -17.32 8.58 -7.59
C GLN A 99 -16.99 7.92 -8.94
N PRO A 100 -15.81 7.30 -9.10
CA PRO A 100 -15.59 6.40 -10.22
C PRO A 100 -16.33 5.07 -9.99
N LYS A 101 -16.83 4.46 -11.06
CA LYS A 101 -17.44 3.12 -11.01
C LYS A 101 -16.38 2.03 -10.79
N TYR A 102 -15.30 2.09 -11.57
CA TYR A 102 -14.14 1.22 -11.43
C TYR A 102 -12.89 1.84 -12.07
N ALA A 103 -11.71 1.32 -11.71
CA ALA A 103 -10.44 1.63 -12.35
C ALA A 103 -10.06 0.52 -13.33
N LEU A 104 -9.68 0.87 -14.56
CA LEU A 104 -9.09 -0.08 -15.50
C LEU A 104 -7.58 -0.14 -15.26
N VAL A 105 -7.11 -1.33 -14.90
CA VAL A 105 -5.69 -1.59 -14.64
C VAL A 105 -5.23 -2.74 -15.51
N GLU A 106 -4.07 -2.58 -16.14
CA GLU A 106 -3.45 -3.63 -16.92
C GLU A 106 -2.51 -4.46 -16.04
N PHE A 107 -2.69 -5.78 -16.03
CA PHE A 107 -1.87 -6.73 -15.28
C PHE A 107 -1.16 -7.68 -16.23
N SER A 108 0.03 -7.33 -16.69
CA SER A 108 0.75 -8.12 -17.70
C SER A 108 1.05 -9.57 -17.27
N GLY A 109 1.13 -9.82 -15.96
CA GLY A 109 1.39 -11.14 -15.36
C GLY A 109 0.14 -11.91 -14.90
N CYS A 110 -1.08 -11.41 -15.13
CA CYS A 110 -2.29 -12.16 -14.77
C CYS A 110 -2.50 -13.38 -15.67
N LYS A 111 -3.17 -14.41 -15.15
CA LYS A 111 -3.50 -15.67 -15.83
C LYS A 111 -4.85 -15.58 -16.54
N LEU A 112 -5.09 -14.48 -17.23
CA LEU A 112 -6.26 -14.32 -18.10
C LEU A 112 -5.85 -14.74 -19.51
N ASP A 113 -6.32 -15.91 -19.92
CA ASP A 113 -6.06 -16.46 -21.26
C ASP A 113 -6.81 -15.68 -22.34
N ASP A 114 -8.02 -15.20 -22.02
CA ASP A 114 -8.88 -14.43 -22.90
C ASP A 114 -9.18 -13.02 -22.37
N LYS A 115 -9.67 -12.16 -23.26
CA LYS A 115 -10.15 -10.83 -22.90
C LYS A 115 -11.44 -10.87 -22.06
N LEU A 116 -11.56 -9.96 -21.12
CA LEU A 116 -12.80 -9.75 -20.37
C LEU A 116 -13.79 -8.95 -21.22
N ALA A 117 -14.72 -9.66 -21.87
CA ALA A 117 -15.74 -9.08 -22.75
C ALA A 117 -15.13 -8.20 -23.86
N GLU A 118 -15.45 -6.90 -23.85
CA GLU A 118 -14.98 -5.92 -24.84
C GLU A 118 -13.64 -5.26 -24.46
N LEU A 119 -13.08 -5.59 -23.30
CA LEU A 119 -11.79 -5.02 -22.86
C LEU A 119 -10.63 -5.59 -23.66
N GLN A 120 -9.51 -4.87 -23.68
CA GLN A 120 -8.26 -5.40 -24.21
C GLN A 120 -7.74 -6.52 -23.28
N SER A 121 -6.96 -7.44 -23.84
CA SER A 121 -6.34 -8.52 -23.06
C SER A 121 -5.57 -7.95 -21.87
N LYS A 122 -5.67 -8.63 -20.71
CA LYS A 122 -5.00 -8.28 -19.45
C LYS A 122 -5.43 -6.96 -18.80
N ILE A 123 -6.43 -6.27 -19.33
CA ILE A 123 -7.08 -5.15 -18.64
C ILE A 123 -8.19 -5.69 -17.75
N VAL A 124 -8.12 -5.38 -16.46
CA VAL A 124 -9.07 -5.83 -15.45
C VAL A 124 -9.73 -4.63 -14.77
N PRO A 125 -11.07 -4.61 -14.66
CA PRO A 125 -11.76 -3.61 -13.85
C PRO A 125 -11.55 -3.90 -12.36
N ILE A 126 -10.93 -2.96 -11.66
CA ILE A 126 -10.81 -2.97 -10.20
C ILE A 126 -11.95 -2.14 -9.64
N ALA A 127 -12.84 -2.79 -8.90
CA ALA A 127 -13.96 -2.14 -8.23
C ALA A 127 -13.51 -1.42 -6.94
N ILE A 128 -14.33 -0.49 -6.48
CA ILE A 128 -14.20 0.11 -5.16
C ILE A 128 -14.48 -0.95 -4.10
N SER A 129 -13.62 -1.02 -3.08
CA SER A 129 -13.82 -1.85 -1.88
C SER A 129 -14.37 -1.00 -0.74
N GLU A 130 -15.03 -1.65 0.20
CA GLU A 130 -15.60 -1.04 1.40
C GLU A 130 -15.01 -1.70 2.64
N GLN A 131 -14.36 -0.91 3.50
CA GLN A 131 -13.83 -1.37 4.78
C GLN A 131 -14.35 -0.49 5.92
N THR A 132 -14.47 -1.06 7.12
CA THR A 132 -14.88 -0.34 8.32
C THR A 132 -13.78 -0.38 9.36
N PHE A 133 -13.36 0.79 9.85
CA PHE A 133 -12.33 0.92 10.88
C PHE A 133 -12.82 1.79 12.04
N LEU A 134 -12.23 1.54 13.21
CA LEU A 134 -12.55 2.23 14.45
C LEU A 134 -11.40 3.15 14.83
N PHE A 135 -11.71 4.39 15.21
CA PHE A 135 -10.73 5.29 15.80
C PHE A 135 -11.30 6.01 17.02
N ASP A 136 -10.39 6.46 17.87
CA ASP A 136 -10.76 7.31 19.00
C ASP A 136 -10.98 8.74 18.51
N ALA A 137 -12.13 9.33 18.83
CA ALA A 137 -12.48 10.70 18.41
C ALA A 137 -11.45 11.77 18.83
N LYS A 138 -10.63 11.47 19.84
CA LYS A 138 -9.53 12.34 20.30
C LYS A 138 -8.35 12.38 19.32
N GLU A 139 -8.15 11.34 18.52
CA GLU A 139 -7.04 11.26 17.55
C GLU A 139 -7.30 12.13 16.31
N LEU A 140 -8.56 12.42 15.98
CA LEU A 140 -8.93 13.19 14.78
C LEU A 140 -9.00 14.70 14.98
N LEU A 141 -9.11 15.17 16.22
CA LEU A 141 -9.29 16.59 16.51
C LEU A 141 -8.02 17.14 17.18
N PRO A 142 -7.16 17.87 16.47
CA PRO A 142 -6.07 18.60 17.11
C PRO A 142 -6.63 19.62 18.12
N GLY A 143 -5.84 19.87 19.18
CA GLY A 143 -6.24 20.50 20.44
C GLY A 143 -7.12 21.76 20.40
N ASN A 144 -7.75 22.01 21.55
CA ASN A 144 -8.76 23.02 21.94
C ASN A 144 -10.24 22.70 21.64
N LEU A 145 -10.60 21.89 20.64
CA LEU A 145 -12.00 21.43 20.48
C LEU A 145 -12.40 20.30 21.43
N ALA A 146 -11.43 19.47 21.86
CA ALA A 146 -11.63 18.48 22.92
C ALA A 146 -11.95 19.10 24.29
N LYS A 147 -11.70 20.41 24.48
CA LYS A 147 -12.10 21.17 25.67
C LYS A 147 -13.51 21.79 25.54
N ALA A 148 -13.93 22.13 24.32
CA ALA A 148 -15.26 22.70 24.06
C ALA A 148 -16.36 21.62 24.04
N ALA A 149 -16.03 20.42 23.57
CA ALA A 149 -16.87 19.26 23.79
C ALA A 149 -16.63 18.77 25.22
N LYS A 150 -17.60 18.98 26.13
CA LYS A 150 -17.68 18.30 27.44
C LYS A 150 -17.82 16.79 27.21
N ILE A 151 -16.75 16.14 26.77
CA ILE A 151 -16.72 14.70 26.53
C ILE A 151 -16.44 14.08 27.91
N ASN A 152 -17.52 13.62 28.54
CA ASN A 152 -17.46 12.68 29.66
C ASN A 152 -16.37 11.63 29.40
N LYS A 153 -15.61 11.25 30.43
CA LYS A 153 -14.41 10.38 30.42
C LYS A 153 -14.49 9.02 29.66
N LYS A 154 -15.55 8.71 28.92
CA LYS A 154 -15.60 7.60 27.96
C LYS A 154 -15.07 8.06 26.60
N THR A 155 -13.98 7.49 26.14
CA THR A 155 -13.54 7.56 24.74
C THR A 155 -14.63 6.95 23.86
N THR A 156 -15.30 7.79 23.07
CA THR A 156 -16.25 7.31 22.06
C THR A 156 -15.43 6.87 20.84
N LYS A 157 -15.30 5.55 20.65
CA LYS A 157 -14.81 4.99 19.38
C LYS A 157 -15.80 5.34 18.29
N LEU A 158 -15.32 5.98 17.24
CA LEU A 158 -16.11 6.30 16.06
C LEU A 158 -15.87 5.23 15.01
N SER A 159 -16.95 4.71 14.44
CA SER A 159 -16.90 3.72 13.36
C SER A 159 -17.06 4.44 12.03
N VAL A 160 -16.03 4.36 11.21
CA VAL A 160 -16.03 4.91 9.85
C VAL A 160 -15.95 3.79 8.85
N LYS A 161 -16.87 3.86 7.89
CA LYS A 161 -16.90 3.01 6.71
C LYS A 161 -16.34 3.80 5.53
N ARG A 162 -15.25 3.32 4.94
CA ARG A 162 -14.56 3.93 3.81
C ARG A 162 -14.82 3.14 2.54
N LYS A 163 -15.14 3.84 1.46
CA LYS A 163 -15.14 3.33 0.09
C LYS A 163 -13.94 3.89 -0.68
N ALA A 164 -13.02 3.02 -1.10
CA ALA A 164 -11.84 3.39 -1.87
C ALA A 164 -11.32 2.22 -2.73
N PHE A 165 -10.39 2.48 -3.65
CA PHE A 165 -9.75 1.41 -4.42
C PHE A 165 -8.67 0.68 -3.62
N LEU A 166 -8.53 -0.62 -3.90
CA LEU A 166 -7.45 -1.48 -3.39
C LEU A 166 -6.15 -1.30 -4.21
N LEU A 167 -5.79 -0.04 -4.47
CA LEU A 167 -4.67 0.34 -5.30
C LEU A 167 -3.80 1.36 -4.56
N THR A 168 -2.50 1.25 -4.75
CA THR A 168 -1.53 2.28 -4.33
C THR A 168 -0.51 2.51 -5.45
N PRO A 169 -0.04 3.75 -5.68
CA PRO A 169 1.05 4.01 -6.63
C PRO A 169 2.30 3.23 -6.26
N THR A 170 3.04 2.70 -7.24
CA THR A 170 4.20 1.83 -6.99
C THR A 170 5.49 2.28 -7.70
N TYR A 171 5.83 3.56 -7.54
CA TYR A 171 7.18 4.05 -7.86
C TYR A 171 8.18 3.79 -6.74
N SER A 172 7.71 3.82 -5.49
CA SER A 172 8.46 3.50 -4.29
C SER A 172 7.62 2.56 -3.44
N MET A 173 8.27 1.65 -2.73
CA MET A 173 7.63 0.79 -1.76
C MET A 173 8.50 0.66 -0.53
N THR A 174 7.88 0.39 0.61
CA THR A 174 8.62 0.12 1.84
C THR A 174 9.37 -1.20 1.74
N THR A 175 10.47 -1.33 2.48
CA THR A 175 11.20 -2.58 2.64
C THR A 175 10.27 -3.73 3.00
N TYR A 176 9.37 -3.52 3.97
CA TYR A 176 8.38 -4.50 4.39
C TYR A 176 7.46 -4.95 3.26
N LYS A 177 6.95 -4.03 2.44
CA LYS A 177 6.09 -4.38 1.29
C LYS A 177 6.83 -5.16 0.21
N SER A 178 8.13 -4.94 0.06
CA SER A 178 8.95 -5.70 -0.90
C SER A 178 9.27 -7.13 -0.46
N GLN A 179 9.07 -7.47 0.82
CA GLN A 179 9.44 -8.78 1.36
C GLN A 179 8.71 -9.92 0.63
N GLY A 180 9.47 -10.94 0.25
CA GLY A 180 8.95 -12.08 -0.52
C GLY A 180 8.85 -11.84 -2.03
N GLN A 181 9.01 -10.60 -2.50
CA GLN A 181 9.01 -10.30 -3.94
C GLN A 181 10.42 -10.50 -4.55
N THR A 182 10.45 -10.87 -5.83
CA THR A 182 11.66 -10.78 -6.66
C THR A 182 11.44 -9.66 -7.67
N LEU A 183 12.33 -8.68 -7.68
CA LEU A 183 12.25 -7.49 -8.51
C LEU A 183 13.38 -7.52 -9.55
N ASP A 184 13.10 -6.99 -10.74
CA ASP A 184 14.08 -7.03 -11.85
C ASP A 184 15.25 -6.09 -11.60
N LYS A 185 14.95 -4.84 -11.22
CA LYS A 185 15.94 -3.79 -10.88
C LYS A 185 15.39 -2.94 -9.76
N ILE A 186 16.24 -2.54 -8.82
CA ILE A 186 15.83 -1.70 -7.69
C ILE A 186 16.80 -0.56 -7.43
N ILE A 187 16.25 0.52 -6.91
CA ILE A 187 17.01 1.61 -6.30
C ILE A 187 16.73 1.53 -4.80
N VAL A 188 17.78 1.47 -3.97
CA VAL A 188 17.68 1.40 -2.52
C VAL A 188 18.36 2.59 -1.87
N ASP A 189 17.80 3.07 -0.77
CA ASP A 189 18.44 3.99 0.14
C ASP A 189 18.86 3.24 1.41
N LEU A 190 20.15 3.31 1.74
CA LEU A 190 20.73 2.64 2.90
C LEU A 190 21.11 3.61 4.02
N VAL A 191 20.77 4.89 3.90
CA VAL A 191 20.87 5.82 5.02
C VAL A 191 19.68 5.59 5.93
N MET A 192 19.96 4.99 7.09
CA MET A 192 18.94 4.60 8.05
C MET A 192 18.47 5.80 8.89
N PRO A 193 17.20 5.81 9.35
CA PRO A 193 16.72 6.77 10.34
C PRO A 193 17.52 6.63 11.66
N PRO A 194 17.44 7.62 12.57
CA PRO A 194 18.20 7.63 13.84
C PRO A 194 17.82 6.50 14.81
N ASP A 195 16.75 5.75 14.53
CA ASP A 195 16.32 4.60 15.31
C ASP A 195 17.28 3.41 15.17
N PRO A 196 17.23 2.42 16.10
CA PRO A 196 18.02 1.21 15.99
C PRO A 196 17.81 0.51 14.64
N ILE A 197 18.91 0.24 13.94
CA ILE A 197 18.86 -0.41 12.63
C ILE A 197 18.50 -1.88 12.82
N GLU A 198 17.34 -2.27 12.33
CA GLU A 198 16.97 -3.68 12.23
C GLU A 198 17.67 -4.34 11.04
N LEU A 199 18.17 -5.56 11.21
CA LEU A 199 18.82 -6.33 10.15
C LEU A 199 17.93 -6.47 8.90
N ALA A 200 16.62 -6.64 9.10
CA ALA A 200 15.66 -6.79 8.02
C ALA A 200 15.60 -5.53 7.12
N SER A 201 15.78 -4.33 7.70
CA SER A 201 15.76 -3.06 6.96
C SER A 201 16.87 -2.97 5.91
N VAL A 202 17.95 -3.73 6.08
CA VAL A 202 19.10 -3.78 5.17
C VAL A 202 19.05 -5.03 4.29
N TYR A 203 18.86 -6.21 4.90
CA TYR A 203 18.90 -7.48 4.19
C TYR A 203 17.73 -7.66 3.20
N VAL A 204 16.51 -7.28 3.60
CA VAL A 204 15.31 -7.46 2.76
C VAL A 204 15.43 -6.72 1.43
N PRO A 205 15.71 -5.40 1.36
CA PRO A 205 15.75 -4.71 0.07
C PRO A 205 16.90 -5.23 -0.79
N LEU A 206 18.08 -5.49 -0.22
CA LEU A 206 19.24 -5.99 -0.97
C LEU A 206 19.02 -7.39 -1.57
N SER A 207 18.17 -8.21 -0.95
CA SER A 207 17.84 -9.56 -1.43
C SER A 207 16.68 -9.61 -2.42
N ARG A 208 16.12 -8.47 -2.85
CA ARG A 208 14.99 -8.46 -3.82
C ARG A 208 15.44 -8.65 -5.26
N VAL A 209 16.71 -8.41 -5.60
CA VAL A 209 17.26 -8.59 -6.94
C VAL A 209 18.10 -9.87 -7.04
N LYS A 210 18.22 -10.40 -8.26
CA LYS A 210 18.99 -11.63 -8.53
C LYS A 210 20.48 -11.37 -8.74
N ARG A 211 20.85 -10.17 -9.20
CA ARG A 211 22.23 -9.79 -9.54
C ARG A 211 22.56 -8.45 -8.90
N LEU A 212 23.84 -8.26 -8.58
CA LEU A 212 24.34 -6.98 -8.07
C LEU A 212 24.21 -5.85 -9.11
N ASP A 213 24.37 -6.15 -10.41
CA ASP A 213 24.22 -5.18 -11.51
C ASP A 213 22.80 -4.56 -11.60
N ASP A 214 21.81 -5.21 -10.98
CA ASP A 214 20.42 -4.77 -10.95
C ASP A 214 20.08 -3.94 -9.69
N LEU A 215 21.06 -3.71 -8.81
CA LEU A 215 20.95 -2.91 -7.60
C LEU A 215 21.66 -1.56 -7.77
N LEU A 216 20.94 -0.47 -7.54
CA LEU A 216 21.52 0.87 -7.39
C LEU A 216 21.32 1.37 -5.96
N ILE A 217 22.38 1.78 -5.29
CA ILE A 217 22.32 2.47 -4.00
C ILE A 217 22.35 3.98 -4.29
N ILE A 218 21.30 4.71 -3.88
CA ILE A 218 21.06 6.09 -4.34
C ILE A 218 22.03 7.14 -3.77
N ARG A 219 22.64 6.86 -2.62
CA ARG A 219 23.57 7.76 -1.93
C ARG A 219 24.57 7.00 -1.06
N SER A 220 25.68 7.64 -0.72
CA SER A 220 26.66 7.11 0.23
C SER A 220 26.02 6.84 1.59
N PHE A 221 26.50 5.81 2.28
CA PHE A 221 26.02 5.36 3.59
C PHE A 221 27.20 4.83 4.42
N GLU A 222 27.03 4.76 5.74
CA GLU A 222 28.04 4.23 6.65
C GLU A 222 28.18 2.71 6.49
N PHE A 223 29.41 2.21 6.33
CA PHE A 223 29.65 0.77 6.16
C PHE A 223 29.10 -0.08 7.32
N ALA A 224 29.04 0.49 8.52
CA ALA A 224 28.43 -0.13 9.71
C ALA A 224 26.97 -0.56 9.48
N THR A 225 26.22 0.08 8.58
CA THR A 225 24.85 -0.33 8.20
C THR A 225 24.80 -1.77 7.66
N LEU A 226 25.85 -2.24 6.99
CA LEU A 226 25.92 -3.63 6.48
C LEU A 226 26.39 -4.64 7.54
N GLN A 227 26.82 -4.16 8.70
CA GLN A 227 27.39 -5.00 9.77
C GLN A 227 26.42 -5.29 10.91
N VAL A 228 25.14 -4.92 10.74
CA VAL A 228 24.08 -5.25 11.69
C VAL A 228 24.01 -6.77 11.84
N LYS A 229 24.09 -7.25 13.08
CA LYS A 229 24.07 -8.68 13.38
C LYS A 229 22.64 -9.14 13.69
N PRO A 230 22.30 -10.40 13.38
CA PRO A 230 21.06 -11.00 13.88
C PRO A 230 21.07 -11.00 15.42
N SER A 231 19.90 -10.98 16.03
CA SER A 231 19.76 -11.08 17.49
C SER A 231 20.25 -12.44 18.00
N THR A 232 20.61 -12.52 19.28
CA THR A 232 21.01 -13.79 19.92
C THR A 232 19.96 -14.88 19.70
N THR A 233 18.68 -14.54 19.86
CA THR A 233 17.56 -15.45 19.62
C THR A 233 17.50 -15.95 18.17
N GLN A 234 17.72 -15.08 17.18
CA GLN A 234 17.76 -15.47 15.77
C GLN A 234 18.94 -16.42 15.50
N ILE A 235 20.12 -16.16 16.08
CA ILE A 235 21.30 -17.01 15.94
C ILE A 235 21.06 -18.38 16.58
N GLU A 236 20.48 -18.43 17.78
CA GLU A 236 20.13 -19.68 18.46
C GLU A 236 19.12 -20.50 17.66
N GLU A 237 18.14 -19.84 17.05
CA GLU A 237 17.15 -20.49 16.21
C GLU A 237 17.77 -21.08 14.92
N LEU A 238 18.65 -20.33 14.23
CA LEU A 238 19.40 -20.85 13.08
C LEU A 238 20.21 -22.10 13.46
N LYS A 239 20.93 -22.06 14.60
CA LYS A 239 21.66 -23.23 15.12
C LYS A 239 20.74 -24.41 15.46
N ARG A 240 19.51 -24.15 15.94
CA ARG A 240 18.51 -25.19 16.21
C ARG A 240 18.04 -25.84 14.90
N LEU A 241 17.74 -25.04 13.88
CA LEU A 241 17.34 -25.51 12.55
C LEU A 241 18.43 -26.33 11.88
N ASP A 242 19.69 -25.92 11.95
CA ASP A 242 20.82 -26.69 11.41
C ASP A 242 20.96 -28.06 12.07
N ARG A 243 20.83 -28.13 13.40
CA ARG A 243 20.84 -29.40 14.15
C ARG A 243 19.72 -30.33 13.69
N ILE A 244 18.51 -29.79 13.51
CA ILE A 244 17.36 -30.56 13.00
C ILE A 244 17.62 -31.05 11.58
N ALA A 245 18.11 -30.19 10.68
CA ALA A 245 18.40 -30.55 9.30
C ALA A 245 19.45 -31.68 9.21
N GLN A 246 20.51 -31.62 10.03
CA GLN A 246 21.51 -32.68 10.11
C GLN A 246 20.93 -34.01 10.59
N ASN A 247 20.09 -33.98 11.63
CA ASN A 247 19.43 -35.18 12.15
C ASN A 247 18.47 -35.81 11.13
N THR A 248 17.70 -34.99 10.41
CA THR A 248 16.80 -35.45 9.34
C THR A 248 17.59 -36.08 8.19
N ARG A 249 18.70 -35.49 7.77
CA ARG A 249 19.59 -36.06 6.74
C ARG A 249 20.12 -37.44 7.15
N LYS A 250 20.61 -37.57 8.39
CA LYS A 250 21.09 -38.85 8.92
C LYS A 250 20.01 -39.92 8.88
N ARG A 251 18.79 -39.63 9.35
CA ARG A 251 17.66 -40.59 9.34
C ARG A 251 17.25 -40.99 7.92
N SER A 252 17.26 -40.06 6.99
CA SER A 252 16.84 -40.30 5.60
C SER A 252 17.86 -41.13 4.81
N GLN A 253 19.14 -41.10 5.21
CA GLN A 253 20.19 -41.96 4.63
C GLN A 253 20.04 -43.45 5.00
N PHE A 254 19.22 -43.80 5.99
CA PHE A 254 18.93 -45.19 6.37
C PHE A 254 17.65 -45.75 5.73
N ILE A 255 16.98 -45.00 4.84
CA ILE A 255 15.70 -45.37 4.20
C ILE A 255 15.89 -45.68 2.69
N VAL A 256 17.13 -45.70 2.19
CA VAL A 256 17.47 -46.13 0.82
C VAL A 256 18.26 -47.42 0.86
#